data_AF-A0A914T085-F1
#
_entry.id   AF-A0A914T085-F1
#
_cell.length_a   1.000
_cell.length_b   1.000
_cell.length_c   1.000
_cell.angle_alpha   90.00
_cell.angle_beta   90.00
_cell.angle_gamma   90.00
#
_symmetry.space_group_name_H-M   'P 1'
#
loop_
_entity.id
_entity.type
_entity.pdbx_description
1 polymer ?
#
loop_
_entity_poly.entity_id
_entity_poly.type
_entity_poly.pdbx_seq_one_letter_code
_entity_poly.pdbx_strand_id
1 'polypeptide(L)'
;MGKFKASHCNCHPIGSLAKSCNQTSGQCVCKPGVTGLTCNRCAKGYQQSRSPQTPCLRIPTETTAVFVPSTTPATCEKCRAMPTRLNQRKYCKREYAIEVLVTNKDIIGNYIRYSIEIESVFKRGNGVRIRRGQQNFWMTQDEFVCKCPKLKIGKRFLLLGRDDTNDVDHPGIINNKFTIMIEWEESLLDKLERFSRRELKGQCPNRRKLVSTSTI
;
A
#
# COMPACT_ATOMS: atom_id res chain seq x y z
N MET A 1 44.07 31.80 -28.26
CA MET A 1 42.79 31.98 -27.55
C MET A 1 41.65 31.48 -28.43
N GLY A 2 41.21 30.23 -28.23
CA GLY A 2 40.08 29.65 -28.97
C GLY A 2 38.75 30.03 -28.32
N LYS A 3 37.90 30.77 -29.05
CA LYS A 3 36.57 31.20 -28.58
C LYS A 3 35.66 29.97 -28.40
N PHE A 4 35.23 29.69 -27.17
CA PHE A 4 34.15 28.73 -26.89
C PHE A 4 32.84 29.32 -27.42
N LYS A 5 32.32 28.76 -28.51
CA LYS A 5 30.97 29.06 -28.99
C LYS A 5 29.99 28.52 -27.95
N ALA A 6 29.35 29.41 -27.19
CA ALA A 6 28.20 29.02 -26.37
C ALA A 6 27.10 28.53 -27.32
N SER A 7 27.02 27.21 -27.52
CA SER A 7 25.94 26.62 -28.31
C SER A 7 24.64 26.86 -27.55
N HIS A 8 23.81 27.77 -28.05
CA HIS A 8 22.47 27.98 -27.49
C HIS A 8 21.71 26.65 -27.60
N CYS A 9 21.35 26.08 -26.46
CA CYS A 9 20.57 24.86 -26.40
C CYS A 9 19.20 25.09 -27.02
N ASN A 10 18.97 24.54 -28.22
CA ASN A 10 17.69 24.64 -28.93
C ASN A 10 16.64 23.66 -28.37
N CYS A 11 16.47 23.61 -27.05
CA CYS A 11 15.53 22.72 -26.38
C CYS A 11 14.08 23.10 -26.72
N HIS A 12 13.27 22.11 -27.09
CA HIS A 12 11.88 22.32 -27.50
C HIS A 12 11.05 22.84 -26.32
N PRO A 13 10.35 23.98 -26.44
CA PRO A 13 9.74 24.69 -25.31
C PRO A 13 8.63 23.90 -24.62
N ILE A 14 7.94 23.04 -25.38
CA ILE A 14 6.88 22.19 -24.84
C ILE A 14 7.43 20.84 -24.37
N GLY A 15 8.43 20.31 -25.08
CA GLY A 15 8.92 18.93 -24.90
C GLY A 15 10.03 18.80 -23.86
N SER A 16 10.70 19.90 -23.52
CA SER A 16 11.78 19.93 -22.54
C SER A 16 11.29 20.42 -21.18
N LEU A 17 11.95 19.98 -20.11
CA LEU A 17 11.74 20.46 -18.75
C LEU A 17 12.44 21.79 -18.49
N ALA A 18 13.52 22.08 -19.22
CA ALA A 18 14.29 23.30 -19.12
C ALA A 18 14.86 23.72 -20.49
N LYS A 19 15.29 24.99 -20.60
CA LYS A 19 16.02 25.51 -21.76
C LYS A 19 17.53 25.21 -21.71
N SER A 20 17.98 24.48 -20.70
CA SER A 20 19.37 24.05 -20.53
C SER A 20 19.58 22.65 -21.12
N CYS A 21 20.74 22.45 -21.74
CA CYS A 21 21.21 21.17 -22.24
C CYS A 21 22.57 20.82 -21.62
N ASN A 22 22.92 19.54 -21.65
CA ASN A 22 24.23 19.06 -21.23
C ASN A 22 25.31 19.71 -22.12
N GLN A 23 26.30 20.35 -21.51
CA GLN A 23 27.32 21.12 -22.24
C GLN A 23 28.28 20.24 -23.07
N THR A 24 28.44 18.97 -22.69
CA THR A 24 29.31 18.00 -23.37
C THR A 24 28.56 17.26 -24.47
N SER A 25 27.32 16.84 -24.23
CA SER A 25 26.55 16.02 -25.19
C SER A 25 25.51 16.79 -26.00
N GLY A 26 25.17 18.02 -25.60
CA GLY A 26 24.10 18.81 -26.22
C GLY A 26 22.68 18.34 -25.89
N GLN A 27 22.52 17.31 -25.05
CA GLN A 27 21.22 16.71 -24.74
C GLN A 27 20.38 17.58 -23.78
N CYS A 28 19.17 17.93 -24.21
CA CYS A 28 18.16 18.61 -23.39
C CYS A 28 17.47 17.63 -22.43
N VAL A 29 16.98 18.15 -21.31
CA VAL A 29 16.21 17.35 -20.34
C VAL A 29 14.76 17.27 -20.82
N CYS A 30 14.32 16.09 -21.27
CA CYS A 30 13.00 15.89 -21.86
C CYS A 30 11.91 15.58 -20.83
N LYS A 31 10.67 15.98 -21.13
CA LYS A 31 9.47 15.55 -20.38
C LYS A 31 9.18 14.06 -20.61
N PRO A 32 8.40 13.40 -19.73
CA PRO A 32 8.02 12.00 -19.89
C PRO A 32 7.39 11.72 -21.27
N GLY A 33 7.80 10.63 -21.91
CA GLY A 33 7.32 10.24 -23.24
C GLY A 33 7.88 11.06 -24.41
N VAL A 34 8.72 12.06 -24.16
CA VAL A 34 9.39 12.89 -25.17
C VAL A 34 10.86 12.44 -25.34
N THR A 35 11.39 12.50 -26.56
CA THR A 35 12.76 12.11 -26.90
C THR A 35 13.37 13.00 -27.98
N GLY A 36 14.64 12.74 -28.32
CA GLY A 36 15.46 13.53 -29.23
C GLY A 36 16.44 14.43 -28.49
N LEU A 37 17.52 14.84 -29.17
CA LEU A 37 18.57 15.70 -28.61
C LEU A 37 17.99 17.00 -28.02
N THR A 38 16.97 17.53 -28.67
CA THR A 38 16.24 18.76 -28.30
C THR A 38 14.83 18.51 -27.77
N CYS A 39 14.44 17.26 -27.50
CA CYS A 39 13.10 16.89 -27.02
C CYS A 39 11.95 17.30 -27.96
N ASN A 40 12.15 17.16 -29.28
CA ASN A 40 11.25 17.62 -30.33
C ASN A 40 10.28 16.55 -30.86
N ARG A 41 10.29 15.32 -30.32
CA ARG A 41 9.41 14.23 -30.79
C ARG A 41 9.00 13.29 -29.66
N CYS A 42 7.90 12.59 -29.83
CA CYS A 42 7.49 11.54 -28.88
C CYS A 42 8.37 10.29 -29.03
N ALA A 43 8.62 9.62 -27.90
CA ALA A 43 9.31 8.34 -27.88
C ALA A 43 8.44 7.26 -28.57
N LYS A 44 9.07 6.14 -28.94
CA LYS A 44 8.35 5.01 -29.53
C LYS A 44 7.24 4.55 -28.57
N GLY A 45 6.04 4.34 -29.09
CA GLY A 45 4.86 4.01 -28.28
C GLY A 45 4.22 5.22 -27.60
N TYR A 46 4.53 6.45 -28.02
CA TYR A 46 3.87 7.68 -27.59
C TYR A 46 3.44 8.53 -28.81
N GLN A 47 2.33 9.25 -28.69
CA GLN A 47 1.75 10.15 -29.68
C GLN A 47 1.59 11.56 -29.11
N GLN A 48 1.58 12.56 -29.99
CA GLN A 48 1.41 13.96 -29.57
C GLN A 48 0.01 14.19 -29.00
N SER A 49 -0.05 14.95 -27.90
CA SER A 49 -1.30 15.35 -27.25
C SER A 49 -1.52 16.87 -27.37
N ARG A 50 -2.72 17.33 -27.05
CA ARG A 50 -3.07 18.76 -27.00
C ARG A 50 -2.65 19.46 -25.70
N SER A 51 -2.05 18.74 -24.74
CA SER A 51 -1.65 19.29 -23.45
C SER A 51 -0.22 19.84 -23.49
N PRO A 52 0.01 21.12 -23.12
CA PRO A 52 1.36 21.66 -22.93
C PRO A 52 2.13 21.00 -21.77
N GLN A 53 1.41 20.47 -20.78
CA GLN A 53 2.00 19.81 -19.61
C GLN A 53 2.48 18.40 -19.98
N THR A 54 1.66 17.64 -20.72
CA THR A 54 1.95 16.26 -21.15
C THR A 54 1.87 16.14 -22.66
N PRO A 55 2.86 16.64 -23.41
CA PRO A 55 2.79 16.72 -24.87
C PRO A 55 2.86 15.38 -25.59
N CYS A 56 3.28 14.31 -24.92
CA CYS A 56 3.32 12.97 -25.47
C CYS A 56 2.57 12.00 -24.56
N LEU A 57 1.49 11.40 -25.05
CA LEU A 57 0.71 10.36 -24.37
C LEU A 57 1.05 9.00 -24.96
N ARG A 58 1.05 7.95 -24.12
CA ARG A 58 1.36 6.59 -24.57
C ARG A 58 0.29 6.11 -25.56
N ILE A 59 0.72 5.52 -26.67
CA ILE A 59 -0.16 4.86 -27.64
C ILE A 59 -0.61 3.53 -27.01
N PRO A 60 -1.92 3.28 -26.85
CA PRO A 60 -2.42 1.96 -26.52
C PRO A 60 -2.06 1.02 -27.67
N THR A 61 -1.20 0.03 -27.42
CA THR A 61 -0.88 -0.99 -28.41
C THR A 61 -2.07 -1.95 -28.49
N GLU A 62 -2.94 -1.74 -29.47
CA GLU A 62 -3.92 -2.73 -29.91
C GLU A 62 -3.18 -3.88 -30.59
N THR A 63 -2.79 -4.88 -29.80
CA THR A 63 -2.55 -6.23 -30.32
C THR A 63 -3.07 -7.19 -29.25
N THR A 64 -4.23 -7.77 -29.55
CA THR A 64 -4.88 -8.86 -28.83
C THR A 64 -5.35 -8.57 -27.40
N ALA A 65 -5.94 -7.39 -27.18
CA ALA A 65 -7.08 -7.34 -26.26
C ALA A 65 -8.28 -7.86 -27.05
N VAL A 66 -8.62 -9.14 -26.87
CA VAL A 66 -9.98 -9.60 -27.14
C VAL A 66 -10.88 -8.61 -26.39
N PHE A 67 -11.65 -7.85 -27.14
CA PHE A 67 -12.74 -7.04 -26.61
C PHE A 67 -13.80 -8.02 -26.12
N VAL A 68 -13.51 -8.69 -24.99
CA VAL A 68 -14.55 -9.20 -24.13
C VAL A 68 -15.32 -7.95 -23.73
N PRO A 69 -16.63 -7.85 -24.00
CA PRO A 69 -17.41 -6.76 -23.46
C PRO A 69 -17.23 -6.83 -21.95
N SER A 70 -16.42 -5.93 -21.38
CA SER A 70 -16.36 -5.70 -19.94
C SER A 70 -17.60 -4.91 -19.54
N THR A 71 -18.77 -5.49 -19.86
CA THR A 71 -19.96 -5.40 -19.04
C THR A 71 -19.77 -6.37 -17.86
N THR A 72 -18.69 -6.20 -17.12
CA THR A 72 -18.70 -6.42 -15.68
C THR A 72 -17.94 -5.23 -15.09
N PRO A 73 -18.61 -4.27 -14.41
CA PRO A 73 -17.89 -3.32 -13.57
C PRO A 73 -17.00 -4.15 -12.66
N ALA A 74 -15.72 -3.75 -12.45
CA ALA A 74 -14.74 -4.45 -11.59
C ALA A 74 -15.49 -5.21 -10.51
N THR A 75 -15.75 -6.51 -10.74
CA THR A 75 -16.67 -7.24 -9.89
C THR A 75 -15.88 -7.42 -8.63
N CYS A 76 -16.15 -6.56 -7.64
CA CYS A 76 -15.70 -6.76 -6.30
C CYS A 76 -16.28 -8.10 -5.89
N GLU A 77 -15.47 -9.15 -6.03
CA GLU A 77 -15.72 -10.40 -5.33
C GLU A 77 -16.00 -10.01 -3.89
N LYS A 78 -17.13 -10.50 -3.36
CA LYS A 78 -17.72 -10.04 -2.10
C LYS A 78 -16.61 -9.77 -1.07
N CYS A 79 -16.45 -8.50 -0.68
CA CYS A 79 -15.42 -8.12 0.29
C CYS A 79 -15.43 -9.08 1.48
N ARG A 80 -14.25 -9.46 1.97
CA ARG A 80 -14.17 -10.18 3.23
C ARG A 80 -14.85 -9.33 4.30
N ALA A 81 -16.02 -9.78 4.74
CA ALA A 81 -16.78 -9.07 5.76
C ALA A 81 -15.93 -8.95 7.02
N MET A 82 -15.53 -7.72 7.34
CA MET A 82 -14.79 -7.48 8.57
C MET A 82 -15.75 -7.67 9.76
N PRO A 83 -15.33 -8.41 10.79
CA PRO A 83 -16.20 -8.68 11.91
C PRO A 83 -16.43 -7.40 12.71
N THR A 84 -17.68 -7.06 12.98
CA THR A 84 -18.04 -5.91 13.84
C THR A 84 -17.89 -6.20 15.33
N ARG A 85 -17.83 -7.48 15.72
CA ARG A 85 -17.73 -7.92 17.11
C ARG A 85 -16.56 -8.85 17.35
N LEU A 86 -15.83 -8.59 18.42
CA LEU A 86 -14.76 -9.45 18.92
C LEU A 86 -15.29 -10.50 19.90
N ASN A 87 -14.72 -11.71 19.84
CA ASN A 87 -14.96 -12.76 20.82
C ASN A 87 -13.64 -13.45 21.21
N GLN A 88 -13.65 -14.21 22.30
CA GLN A 88 -12.46 -14.91 22.82
C GLN A 88 -11.75 -15.76 21.75
N ARG A 89 -12.51 -16.51 20.93
CA ARG A 89 -11.94 -17.38 19.89
C ARG A 89 -11.22 -16.59 18.81
N LYS A 90 -11.77 -15.43 18.41
CA LYS A 90 -11.13 -14.53 17.43
C LYS A 90 -9.82 -13.99 18.01
N TYR A 91 -9.82 -13.51 19.25
CA TYR A 91 -8.65 -12.98 19.96
C TYR A 91 -7.54 -14.04 20.13
N CYS A 92 -7.86 -15.22 20.66
CA CYS A 92 -6.89 -16.29 20.91
C CYS A 92 -6.17 -16.80 19.65
N LYS A 93 -6.84 -16.74 18.49
CA LYS A 93 -6.28 -17.19 17.20
C LYS A 93 -5.29 -16.20 16.56
N ARG A 94 -5.20 -14.97 17.06
CA ARG A 94 -4.26 -13.95 16.57
C ARG A 94 -3.03 -13.91 17.44
N GLU A 95 -1.95 -13.37 16.89
CA GLU A 95 -0.66 -13.24 17.57
C GLU A 95 -0.49 -11.86 18.18
N TYR A 96 -1.14 -10.85 17.62
CA TYR A 96 -1.21 -9.52 18.24
C TYR A 96 -2.63 -8.98 18.31
N ALA A 97 -2.81 -8.01 19.21
CA ALA A 97 -4.00 -7.17 19.33
C ALA A 97 -3.55 -5.79 19.79
N ILE A 98 -3.82 -4.76 18.97
CA ILE A 98 -3.34 -3.40 19.18
C ILE A 98 -4.45 -2.38 18.91
N GLU A 99 -4.46 -1.29 19.67
CA GLU A 99 -5.21 -0.08 19.35
C GLU A 99 -4.33 0.82 18.50
N VAL A 100 -4.90 1.31 17.40
CA VAL A 100 -4.19 2.20 16.49
C VAL A 100 -5.04 3.41 16.14
N LEU A 101 -4.39 4.57 16.02
CA LEU A 101 -4.95 5.77 15.42
C LEU A 101 -4.42 5.90 13.98
N VAL A 102 -5.31 6.11 13.02
CA VAL A 102 -4.89 6.31 11.61
C VAL A 102 -4.57 7.78 11.41
N THR A 103 -3.33 8.09 11.02
CA THR A 103 -2.83 9.48 10.92
C THR A 103 -2.69 9.95 9.48
N ASN A 104 -2.28 9.09 8.55
CA ASN A 104 -2.14 9.45 7.13
C ASN A 104 -2.43 8.27 6.19
N LYS A 105 -2.60 8.56 4.89
CA LYS A 105 -2.70 7.58 3.81
C LYS A 105 -1.93 8.05 2.57
N ASP A 106 -1.14 7.16 1.98
CA ASP A 106 -0.41 7.37 0.73
C ASP A 106 -0.73 6.23 -0.26
N ILE A 107 -0.72 6.51 -1.56
CA ILE A 107 -0.85 5.50 -2.61
C ILE A 107 0.53 5.29 -3.24
N ILE A 108 1.06 4.07 -3.15
CA ILE A 108 2.39 3.69 -3.62
C ILE A 108 2.24 2.51 -4.57
N GLY A 109 2.32 2.77 -5.87
CA GLY A 109 2.05 1.75 -6.90
C GLY A 109 0.64 1.16 -6.73
N ASN A 110 0.58 -0.15 -6.51
CA ASN A 110 -0.67 -0.90 -6.30
C ASN A 110 -1.01 -1.11 -4.83
N TYR A 111 -0.38 -0.36 -3.92
CA TYR A 111 -0.62 -0.46 -2.48
C TYR A 111 -1.06 0.88 -1.89
N ILE A 112 -1.83 0.79 -0.83
CA ILE A 112 -2.12 1.90 0.08
C ILE A 112 -1.34 1.69 1.35
N ARG A 113 -0.56 2.71 1.68
CA ARG A 113 0.18 2.80 2.93
C ARG A 113 -0.56 3.73 3.87
N TYR A 114 -1.11 3.19 4.96
CA TYR A 114 -1.59 3.99 6.07
C TYR A 114 -0.46 4.21 7.07
N SER A 115 -0.25 5.45 7.48
CA SER A 115 0.52 5.73 8.69
C SER A 115 -0.41 5.55 9.89
N ILE A 116 -0.03 4.66 10.80
CA ILE A 116 -0.78 4.35 12.01
C ILE A 116 0.07 4.65 13.24
N GLU A 117 -0.55 5.16 14.28
CA GLU A 117 0.06 5.38 15.59
C GLU A 117 -0.45 4.31 16.55
N ILE A 118 0.44 3.46 17.05
CA ILE A 118 0.08 2.37 17.96
C ILE A 118 0.04 2.91 19.39
N GLU A 119 -1.16 3.21 19.89
CA GLU A 119 -1.38 3.76 21.23
C GLU A 119 -1.29 2.66 22.31
N SER A 120 -1.87 1.48 22.06
CA SER A 120 -1.92 0.37 23.04
C SER A 120 -1.61 -0.98 22.42
N VAL A 121 -0.95 -1.86 23.20
CA VAL A 121 -0.65 -3.25 22.82
C VAL A 121 -1.25 -4.18 23.87
N PHE A 122 -2.34 -4.86 23.52
CA PHE A 122 -3.07 -5.78 24.42
C PHE A 122 -2.57 -7.21 24.34
N LYS A 123 -2.00 -7.58 23.18
CA LYS A 123 -1.41 -8.88 22.95
C LYS A 123 -0.20 -8.77 22.05
N ARG A 124 0.86 -9.47 22.44
CA ARG A 124 2.07 -9.67 21.64
C ARG A 124 2.51 -11.12 21.79
N GLY A 125 2.42 -11.87 20.70
CA GLY A 125 2.91 -13.24 20.59
C GLY A 125 4.43 -13.29 20.46
N ASN A 126 5.00 -14.48 20.61
CA ASN A 126 6.44 -14.70 20.44
C ASN A 126 6.86 -14.37 19.00
N GLY A 127 7.98 -13.66 18.84
CA GLY A 127 8.52 -13.26 17.53
C GLY A 127 7.96 -11.94 16.98
N VAL A 128 6.76 -11.53 17.40
CA VAL A 128 6.07 -10.34 16.89
C VAL A 128 6.80 -9.04 17.26
N ARG A 129 7.24 -8.27 16.26
CA ARG A 129 7.99 -7.01 16.42
C ARG A 129 7.12 -5.74 16.52
N ILE A 130 5.91 -5.86 17.05
CA ILE A 130 4.98 -4.72 17.17
C ILE A 130 5.31 -3.89 18.41
N ARG A 131 5.45 -2.58 18.26
CA ARG A 131 5.76 -1.63 19.34
C ARG A 131 4.82 -0.42 19.28
N ARG A 132 4.67 0.28 20.41
CA ARG A 132 4.03 1.61 20.42
C ARG A 132 4.82 2.57 19.53
N GLY A 133 4.13 3.56 18.98
CA GLY A 133 4.72 4.50 18.03
C GLY A 133 4.14 4.39 16.62
N GLN A 134 4.66 5.22 15.73
CA GLN A 134 4.29 5.24 14.33
C GLN A 134 4.76 3.97 13.61
N GLN A 135 3.86 3.31 12.88
CA GLN A 135 4.14 2.19 12.00
C GLN A 135 3.35 2.31 10.69
N ASN A 136 3.72 1.52 9.69
CA ASN A 136 2.98 1.42 8.43
C ASN A 136 1.97 0.27 8.48
N PHE A 137 0.79 0.50 7.92
CA PHE A 137 -0.19 -0.52 7.63
C PHE A 137 -0.49 -0.54 6.12
N TRP A 138 -0.27 -1.68 5.48
CA TRP A 138 -0.32 -1.84 4.03
C TRP A 138 -1.59 -2.58 3.60
N MET A 139 -2.19 -2.11 2.51
CA MET A 139 -3.43 -2.65 1.92
C MET A 139 -3.27 -2.65 0.39
N THR A 140 -3.85 -3.61 -0.33
CA THR A 140 -3.73 -3.63 -1.81
C THR A 140 -4.70 -2.64 -2.47
N GLN A 141 -4.47 -2.29 -3.74
CA GLN A 141 -5.34 -1.37 -4.47
C GLN A 141 -6.70 -1.99 -4.83
N ASP A 142 -6.80 -3.32 -4.98
CA ASP A 142 -8.09 -4.00 -5.16
C ASP A 142 -9.01 -3.76 -3.95
N GLU A 143 -8.44 -3.77 -2.74
CA GLU A 143 -9.12 -3.45 -1.49
C GLU A 143 -9.55 -1.97 -1.43
N PHE A 144 -8.77 -1.05 -2.04
CA PHE A 144 -9.13 0.35 -2.19
C PHE A 144 -10.29 0.60 -3.16
N VAL A 145 -10.21 0.02 -4.36
CA VAL A 145 -11.24 0.16 -5.41
C VAL A 145 -12.57 -0.40 -4.92
N CYS A 146 -12.53 -1.50 -4.16
CA CYS A 146 -13.72 -2.11 -3.56
C CYS A 146 -14.17 -1.46 -2.24
N LYS A 147 -13.48 -0.41 -1.75
CA LYS A 147 -13.79 0.31 -0.51
C LYS A 147 -13.84 -0.62 0.73
N CYS A 148 -12.93 -1.58 0.82
CA CYS A 148 -12.95 -2.64 1.83
C CYS A 148 -11.55 -3.01 2.28
N PRO A 149 -11.23 -3.01 3.59
CA PRO A 149 -11.85 -2.31 4.71
C PRO A 149 -11.61 -0.79 4.69
N LYS A 150 -12.54 0.00 5.22
CA LYS A 150 -12.39 1.47 5.31
C LYS A 150 -11.67 1.90 6.59
N LEU A 151 -10.35 1.95 6.58
CA LEU A 151 -9.64 2.78 7.56
C LEU A 151 -9.92 4.25 7.25
N LYS A 152 -10.30 5.00 8.27
CA LYS A 152 -10.52 6.44 8.15
C LYS A 152 -9.43 7.16 8.94
N ILE A 153 -8.82 8.16 8.34
CA ILE A 153 -7.88 9.06 9.03
C ILE A 153 -8.62 9.72 10.20
N GLY A 154 -7.93 9.89 11.33
CA GLY A 154 -8.47 10.47 12.56
C GLY A 154 -9.37 9.53 13.36
N LYS A 155 -9.51 8.26 12.95
CA LYS A 155 -10.28 7.24 13.67
C LYS A 155 -9.37 6.20 14.30
N ARG A 156 -9.82 5.68 15.44
CA ARG A 156 -9.16 4.59 16.16
C ARG A 156 -9.76 3.25 15.77
N PHE A 157 -8.91 2.24 15.71
CA PHE A 157 -9.31 0.86 15.41
C PHE A 157 -8.55 -0.11 16.30
N LEU A 158 -9.25 -1.19 16.66
CA LEU A 158 -8.61 -2.40 17.16
C LEU A 158 -8.16 -3.26 15.97
N LEU A 159 -6.85 -3.44 15.82
CA LEU A 159 -6.26 -4.35 14.86
C LEU A 159 -5.79 -5.64 15.55
N LEU A 160 -6.16 -6.79 14.98
CA LEU A 160 -5.59 -8.09 15.35
C LEU A 160 -5.10 -8.81 14.11
N GLY A 161 -3.95 -9.48 14.18
CA GLY A 161 -3.42 -10.23 13.05
C GLY A 161 -2.40 -11.29 13.45
N ARG A 162 -1.62 -11.72 12.46
CA ARG A 162 -0.46 -12.62 12.62
C ARG A 162 0.82 -11.87 12.27
N ASP A 163 1.95 -12.38 12.73
CA ASP A 163 3.25 -11.79 12.42
C ASP A 163 3.62 -12.01 10.95
N ASP A 164 3.12 -11.12 10.10
CA ASP A 164 3.48 -11.04 8.70
C ASP A 164 4.38 -9.81 8.44
N THR A 165 5.11 -9.36 9.48
CA THR A 165 5.92 -8.11 9.44
C THR A 165 7.27 -8.25 8.73
N ASN A 166 7.58 -9.44 8.22
CA ASN A 166 8.87 -9.76 7.58
C ASN A 166 8.89 -9.50 6.06
N ASP A 167 7.85 -8.88 5.51
CA ASP A 167 7.86 -8.45 4.11
C ASP A 167 8.89 -7.33 3.92
N VAL A 168 9.89 -7.60 3.08
CA VAL A 168 11.01 -6.68 2.81
C VAL A 168 10.54 -5.50 1.96
N ASP A 169 9.59 -5.72 1.06
CA ASP A 169 9.07 -4.70 0.15
C ASP A 169 8.08 -3.77 0.88
N HIS A 170 7.39 -4.29 1.91
CA HIS A 170 6.37 -3.59 2.68
C HIS A 170 6.67 -3.61 4.19
N PRO A 171 7.66 -2.85 4.67
CA PRO A 171 8.01 -2.83 6.09
C PRO A 171 6.84 -2.30 6.92
N GLY A 172 6.27 -3.16 7.78
CA GLY A 172 5.13 -2.84 8.63
C GLY A 172 4.13 -3.97 8.75
N ILE A 173 2.88 -3.62 9.04
CA ILE A 173 1.76 -4.55 9.15
C ILE A 173 1.05 -4.64 7.79
N ILE A 174 0.72 -5.84 7.32
CA ILE A 174 0.00 -6.03 6.06
C ILE A 174 -1.41 -6.55 6.31
N ASN A 175 -2.39 -5.99 5.60
CA ASN A 175 -3.75 -6.50 5.60
C ASN A 175 -3.81 -7.84 4.88
N ASN A 176 -4.34 -8.86 5.55
CA ASN A 176 -4.51 -10.18 4.96
C ASN A 176 -5.72 -10.93 5.54
N LYS A 177 -5.89 -12.20 5.16
CA LYS A 177 -6.99 -13.07 5.61
C LYS A 177 -7.06 -13.32 7.12
N PHE A 178 -6.01 -12.99 7.88
CA PHE A 178 -5.97 -13.14 9.34
C PHE A 178 -6.23 -11.83 10.08
N THR A 179 -6.02 -10.69 9.40
CA THR A 179 -6.29 -9.35 9.91
C THR A 179 -7.76 -9.22 10.29
N ILE A 180 -8.02 -8.65 11.45
CA ILE A 180 -9.31 -8.20 11.95
C ILE A 180 -9.15 -6.72 12.26
N MET A 181 -10.15 -5.95 11.85
CA MET A 181 -10.22 -4.51 12.10
C MET A 181 -11.62 -4.18 12.59
N ILE A 182 -11.68 -3.58 13.78
CA ILE A 182 -12.92 -3.17 14.43
C ILE A 182 -12.74 -1.71 14.80
N GLU A 183 -13.72 -0.86 14.48
CA GLU A 183 -13.72 0.53 14.94
C GLU A 183 -13.68 0.54 16.47
N TRP A 184 -12.85 1.42 17.03
CA TRP A 184 -12.62 1.45 18.47
C TRP A 184 -13.86 1.94 19.23
N GLU A 185 -14.16 1.25 20.33
CA GLU A 185 -15.16 1.63 21.32
C GLU A 185 -14.57 1.35 22.71
N GLU A 186 -14.80 2.21 23.69
CA GLU A 186 -14.29 2.04 25.06
C GLU A 186 -14.70 0.69 25.67
N SER A 187 -15.86 0.15 25.30
CA SER A 187 -16.32 -1.18 25.75
C SER A 187 -15.43 -2.36 25.30
N LEU A 188 -14.53 -2.14 24.34
CA LEU A 188 -13.55 -3.14 23.91
C LEU A 188 -12.46 -3.36 24.95
N LEU A 189 -12.11 -2.36 25.76
CA LEU A 189 -11.08 -2.46 26.80
C LEU A 189 -11.39 -3.60 27.77
N ASP A 190 -12.57 -3.56 28.40
CA ASP A 190 -13.03 -4.60 29.33
C ASP A 190 -13.07 -5.99 28.69
N LYS A 191 -13.39 -6.06 27.40
CA LYS A 191 -13.41 -7.34 26.65
C LYS A 191 -11.99 -7.86 26.44
N LEU A 192 -11.07 -7.00 25.99
CA LEU A 192 -9.67 -7.35 25.73
C LEU A 192 -8.95 -7.79 27.00
N GLU A 193 -9.15 -7.08 28.11
CA GLU A 193 -8.59 -7.49 29.41
C GLU A 193 -9.11 -8.84 29.87
N ARG A 194 -10.42 -9.08 29.74
CA ARG A 194 -11.01 -10.41 30.04
C ARG A 194 -10.42 -11.48 29.14
N PHE A 195 -10.25 -11.19 27.86
CA PHE A 195 -9.72 -12.16 26.90
C PHE A 195 -8.25 -12.49 27.17
N SER A 196 -7.44 -11.48 27.47
CA SER A 196 -6.04 -11.62 27.87
C SER A 196 -5.90 -12.44 29.15
N ARG A 197 -6.68 -12.12 30.20
CA ARG A 197 -6.70 -12.89 31.46
C ARG A 197 -7.05 -14.37 31.24
N ARG A 198 -8.02 -14.68 30.37
CA ARG A 198 -8.39 -16.07 30.04
C ARG A 198 -7.32 -16.78 29.24
N GLU A 199 -6.65 -16.09 28.32
CA GLU A 199 -5.54 -16.65 27.56
C GLU A 199 -4.35 -17.01 28.46
N LEU A 200 -3.97 -16.12 29.39
CA LEU A 200 -2.92 -16.39 30.38
C LEU A 200 -3.24 -17.60 31.27
N LYS A 201 -4.53 -17.85 31.56
CA LYS A 201 -5.00 -19.04 32.28
C LYS A 201 -5.10 -20.30 31.40
N GLY A 202 -4.65 -20.26 30.14
CA GLY A 202 -4.76 -21.38 29.20
C GLY A 202 -6.19 -21.68 28.72
N GLN A 203 -7.15 -20.79 28.96
CA GLN A 203 -8.57 -21.01 28.68
C GLN A 203 -8.98 -20.58 27.26
N CYS A 204 -8.02 -20.52 26.35
CA CYS A 204 -8.34 -20.28 24.95
C CYS A 204 -9.04 -21.52 24.37
N PRO A 205 -10.21 -21.37 23.72
CA PRO A 205 -10.92 -22.49 23.13
C PRO A 205 -10.01 -23.18 22.10
N ASN A 206 -9.69 -24.46 22.38
CA ASN A 206 -8.66 -25.29 21.74
C ASN A 206 -8.23 -24.80 20.33
N ARG A 207 -6.98 -24.33 20.23
CA ARG A 207 -6.21 -24.58 19.00
C ARG A 207 -6.12 -26.10 18.92
N ARG A 208 -6.57 -26.73 17.83
CA ARG A 208 -6.16 -28.12 17.57
C ARG A 208 -4.63 -28.10 17.70
N LYS A 209 -4.08 -28.81 18.69
CA LYS A 209 -2.64 -29.06 18.75
C LYS A 209 -2.31 -29.69 17.39
N LEU A 210 -1.58 -28.98 16.53
CA LEU A 210 -0.83 -29.66 15.49
C LEU A 210 0.14 -30.53 16.27
N VAL A 211 -0.15 -31.83 16.28
CA VAL A 211 0.77 -32.84 16.78
C VAL A 211 2.05 -32.61 15.99
N SER A 212 3.11 -32.18 16.68
CA SER A 212 4.46 -32.29 16.16
C SER A 212 4.75 -33.78 16.05
N THR A 213 4.55 -34.35 14.87
CA THR A 213 5.19 -35.62 14.52
C THR A 213 6.68 -35.32 14.40
N SER A 214 7.38 -35.43 15.53
CA SER A 214 8.81 -35.71 15.52
C SER A 214 8.94 -37.15 15.03
N THR A 215 9.23 -37.31 13.74
CA THR A 215 9.66 -38.59 13.19
C THR A 215 11.09 -38.82 13.67
N ILE A 216 11.29 -39.98 14.29
CA ILE A 216 12.56 -40.56 14.75
C ILE A 216 13.44 -40.87 13.54
#